data_AF-A0A4P6L4P4-F1
#
_entry.id   AF-A0A4P6L4P4-F1
#
_cell.length_a   1.000
_cell.length_b   1.000
_cell.length_c   1.000
_cell.angle_alpha   90.00
_cell.angle_beta   90.00
_cell.angle_gamma   90.00
#
_symmetry.space_group_name_H-M   'P 1'
#
loop_
_entity.id
_entity.type
_entity.pdbx_description
1 polymer ?
#
loop_
_entity_poly.entity_id
_entity_poly.type
_entity_poly.pdbx_seq_one_letter_code
_entity_poly.pdbx_strand_id
1 'polypeptide(L)'
;MKRFLLTAALVAACAPGVGAPLVLTGADVTAAVYCCTSPDELSRISTIGMAVVGDDVEFPVGTLLPLSAFYDPIPVDVDIGATTIELRYSTNEIAGNAAFNGHILRFTGAPAIVGVSINPLSNYAPVGVTFLHDAVMINSASVQFNPDSRLVLDVALAVPEPAGAILLVAGLAVIGSYARRQKSEKFT
;
A
#
# COMPACT_ATOMS: atom_id res chain seq x y z
N MET A 1 -14.81 63.74 22.23
CA MET A 1 -15.36 62.40 22.49
C MET A 1 -15.11 61.53 21.25
N LYS A 2 -14.06 60.67 21.26
CA LYS A 2 -13.71 59.79 20.13
C LYS A 2 -13.95 58.35 20.55
N ARG A 3 -14.88 57.66 19.88
CA ARG A 3 -15.25 56.27 20.13
C ARG A 3 -14.34 55.36 19.30
N PHE A 4 -13.54 54.52 19.95
CA PHE A 4 -12.77 53.45 19.30
C PHE A 4 -13.67 52.23 19.14
N LEU A 5 -13.89 51.80 17.90
CA LEU A 5 -14.54 50.53 17.55
C LEU A 5 -13.47 49.45 17.48
N LEU A 6 -13.56 48.47 18.39
CA LEU A 6 -12.75 47.25 18.38
C LEU A 6 -13.48 46.20 17.54
N THR A 7 -12.95 45.90 16.36
CA THR A 7 -13.41 44.79 15.50
C THR A 7 -12.70 43.52 15.96
N ALA A 8 -13.44 42.62 16.62
CA ALA A 8 -12.93 41.30 17.00
C ALA A 8 -12.95 40.37 15.77
N ALA A 9 -11.78 39.95 15.30
CA ALA A 9 -11.65 38.92 14.27
C ALA A 9 -11.82 37.54 14.91
N LEU A 10 -12.90 36.85 14.56
CA LEU A 10 -13.16 35.48 14.97
C LEU A 10 -12.27 34.54 14.13
N VAL A 11 -11.20 34.01 14.72
CA VAL A 11 -10.38 32.97 14.09
C VAL A 11 -11.09 31.64 14.36
N ALA A 12 -11.76 31.10 13.33
CA ALA A 12 -12.29 29.75 13.37
C ALA A 12 -11.11 28.76 13.39
N ALA A 13 -10.85 28.17 14.55
CA ALA A 13 -9.87 27.10 14.70
C ALA A 13 -10.44 25.83 14.05
N CYS A 14 -9.98 25.50 12.82
CA CYS A 14 -10.16 24.16 12.27
C CYS A 14 -9.48 23.16 13.21
N ALA A 15 -10.26 22.26 13.80
CA ALA A 15 -9.71 21.13 14.54
C ALA A 15 -8.79 20.31 13.61
N PRO A 16 -7.64 19.82 14.10
CA PRO A 16 -6.81 18.91 13.33
C PRO A 16 -7.63 17.66 13.03
N GLY A 17 -7.93 17.43 11.74
CA GLY A 17 -8.52 16.17 11.30
C GLY A 17 -7.58 15.05 11.71
N VAL A 18 -8.09 14.12 12.53
CA VAL A 18 -7.43 12.83 12.74
C VAL A 18 -7.30 12.21 11.35
N GLY A 19 -6.07 12.06 10.86
CA GLY A 19 -5.84 11.45 9.55
C GLY A 19 -6.55 10.10 9.48
N ALA A 20 -7.27 9.85 8.40
CA ALA A 20 -7.89 8.55 8.18
C ALA A 20 -6.83 7.44 8.33
N PRO A 21 -7.17 6.29 8.92
CA PRO A 21 -6.24 5.17 9.03
C PRO A 21 -5.72 4.81 7.63
N LEU A 22 -4.41 4.53 7.55
CA LEU A 22 -3.78 4.14 6.30
C LEU A 22 -4.17 2.71 6.01
N VAL A 23 -4.89 2.53 4.92
CA VAL A 23 -5.40 1.23 4.53
C VAL A 23 -5.23 1.07 3.02
N LEU A 24 -5.09 -0.18 2.59
CA LEU A 24 -5.14 -0.58 1.20
C LEU A 24 -6.57 -0.50 0.64
N THR A 25 -7.58 -0.56 1.51
CA THR A 25 -9.00 -0.49 1.14
C THR A 25 -9.31 0.72 0.25
N GLY A 26 -9.98 0.46 -0.87
CA GLY A 26 -10.31 1.43 -1.90
C GLY A 26 -9.24 1.62 -2.98
N ALA A 27 -8.05 1.03 -2.83
CA ALA A 27 -7.02 1.03 -3.87
C ALA A 27 -7.36 0.03 -4.98
N ASP A 28 -6.97 0.35 -6.21
CA ASP A 28 -6.97 -0.62 -7.30
C ASP A 28 -5.79 -1.57 -7.12
N VAL A 29 -6.01 -2.86 -7.29
CA VAL A 29 -4.96 -3.89 -7.24
C VAL A 29 -4.95 -4.72 -8.50
N THR A 30 -3.75 -5.03 -8.99
CA THR A 30 -3.50 -5.96 -10.09
C THR A 30 -2.62 -7.12 -9.64
N ALA A 31 -2.89 -8.32 -10.13
CA ALA A 31 -2.15 -9.53 -9.82
C ALA A 31 -1.81 -10.27 -11.11
N ALA A 32 -0.58 -10.76 -11.16
CA ALA A 32 -0.15 -11.69 -12.17
C ALA A 32 0.96 -12.60 -11.61
N VAL A 33 1.15 -13.73 -12.28
CA VAL A 33 2.21 -14.69 -12.03
C VAL A 33 3.38 -14.41 -12.97
N TYR A 34 4.58 -14.43 -12.41
CA TYR A 34 5.83 -14.14 -13.11
C TYR A 34 6.83 -15.28 -12.91
N CYS A 35 7.56 -15.61 -13.98
CA CYS A 35 8.63 -16.61 -14.02
C CYS A 35 9.57 -16.30 -15.22
N CYS A 36 10.85 -16.63 -15.20
CA CYS A 36 11.57 -17.45 -14.23
C CYS A 36 12.88 -16.81 -13.74
N THR A 37 13.30 -15.73 -14.39
CA THR A 37 14.57 -15.05 -14.12
C THR A 37 14.40 -13.86 -13.20
N SER A 38 13.31 -13.12 -13.37
CA SER A 38 13.11 -11.81 -12.73
C SER A 38 11.62 -11.46 -12.62
N PRO A 39 11.23 -10.62 -11.64
CA PRO A 39 9.87 -10.11 -11.49
C PRO A 39 9.61 -8.90 -12.43
N ASP A 40 9.78 -9.08 -13.73
CA ASP A 40 9.55 -8.05 -14.75
C ASP A 40 8.46 -8.42 -15.76
N GLU A 41 7.98 -7.44 -16.51
CA GLU A 41 6.86 -7.62 -17.45
C GLU A 41 7.14 -8.62 -18.57
N LEU A 42 8.40 -8.77 -18.99
CA LEU A 42 8.79 -9.77 -20.00
C LEU A 42 8.71 -11.19 -19.46
N SER A 43 8.77 -11.33 -18.14
CA SER A 43 8.68 -12.59 -17.40
C SER A 43 7.26 -12.91 -16.93
N ARG A 44 6.23 -12.15 -17.34
CA ARG A 44 4.84 -12.47 -16.98
C ARG A 44 4.37 -13.72 -17.71
N ILE A 45 3.82 -14.67 -16.97
CA ILE A 45 3.32 -15.94 -17.52
C ILE A 45 1.80 -16.11 -17.42
N SER A 46 1.10 -15.21 -16.72
CA SER A 46 -0.37 -15.22 -16.63
C SER A 46 -1.02 -13.95 -17.18
N THR A 47 -2.34 -14.00 -17.36
CA THR A 47 -3.18 -12.80 -17.47
C THR A 47 -3.08 -11.94 -16.21
N ILE A 48 -3.49 -10.68 -16.31
CA ILE A 48 -3.62 -9.78 -15.17
C ILE A 48 -5.06 -9.89 -14.64
N GLY A 49 -5.20 -10.21 -13.35
CA GLY A 49 -6.43 -10.00 -12.61
C GLY A 49 -6.46 -8.58 -12.01
N MET A 50 -7.63 -7.97 -11.93
CA MET A 50 -7.81 -6.63 -11.35
C MET A 50 -9.00 -6.63 -10.37
N ALA A 51 -8.88 -5.87 -9.29
CA ALA A 51 -9.98 -5.60 -8.36
C ALA A 51 -9.76 -4.27 -7.64
N VAL A 52 -10.77 -3.81 -6.92
CA VAL A 52 -10.64 -2.76 -5.90
C VAL A 52 -10.55 -3.46 -4.55
N VAL A 53 -9.55 -3.12 -3.75
CA VAL A 53 -9.38 -3.68 -2.40
C VAL A 53 -10.58 -3.31 -1.53
N GLY A 54 -11.21 -4.29 -0.92
CA GLY A 54 -12.42 -4.10 -0.12
C GLY A 54 -12.71 -5.31 0.76
N ASP A 55 -13.55 -5.12 1.76
CA ASP A 55 -14.03 -6.22 2.59
C ASP A 55 -14.74 -7.26 1.72
N ASP A 56 -14.46 -8.54 1.95
CA ASP A 56 -15.04 -9.69 1.23
C ASP A 56 -14.79 -9.72 -0.29
N VAL A 57 -13.75 -9.01 -0.78
CA VAL A 57 -13.36 -9.07 -2.20
C VAL A 57 -12.36 -10.21 -2.40
N GLU A 58 -12.83 -11.32 -2.96
CA GLU A 58 -11.96 -12.39 -3.46
C GLU A 58 -11.27 -11.96 -4.76
N PHE A 59 -9.95 -12.09 -4.79
CA PHE A 59 -9.11 -11.65 -5.89
C PHE A 59 -8.18 -12.78 -6.33
N PRO A 60 -7.89 -12.91 -7.64
CA PRO A 60 -8.47 -12.18 -8.75
C PRO A 60 -9.93 -12.53 -9.04
N VAL A 61 -10.64 -11.62 -9.69
CA VAL A 61 -11.99 -11.91 -10.23
C VAL A 61 -11.82 -12.93 -11.36
N GLY A 62 -12.03 -14.21 -11.04
CA GLY A 62 -11.77 -15.33 -11.94
C GLY A 62 -10.35 -15.89 -11.80
N THR A 63 -9.97 -16.80 -12.70
CA THR A 63 -8.68 -17.50 -12.63
C THR A 63 -7.60 -16.75 -13.41
N LEU A 64 -6.37 -16.66 -12.87
CA LEU A 64 -5.20 -16.24 -13.64
C LEU A 64 -4.91 -17.31 -14.71
N LEU A 65 -5.09 -16.93 -15.97
CA LEU A 65 -4.93 -17.87 -17.09
C LEU A 65 -3.50 -17.81 -17.62
N PRO A 66 -2.93 -18.94 -18.07
CA PRO A 66 -1.61 -18.96 -18.68
C PRO A 66 -1.57 -18.16 -19.99
N LEU A 67 -0.47 -17.44 -20.23
CA LEU A 67 -0.20 -16.77 -21.52
C LEU A 67 0.44 -17.72 -22.55
N SER A 68 0.91 -18.88 -22.13
CA SER A 68 1.48 -19.91 -23.02
C SER A 68 1.20 -21.31 -22.47
N ALA A 69 1.15 -22.31 -23.35
CA ALA A 69 0.88 -23.70 -22.97
C ALA A 69 1.99 -24.38 -22.15
N PHE A 70 3.15 -23.73 -21.97
CA PHE A 70 4.28 -24.27 -21.20
C PHE A 70 4.24 -23.93 -19.72
N TYR A 71 3.38 -22.99 -19.33
CA TYR A 71 3.21 -22.57 -17.96
C TYR A 71 1.76 -22.78 -17.56
N ASP A 72 1.55 -23.26 -16.35
CA ASP A 72 0.23 -23.39 -15.75
C ASP A 72 0.27 -22.74 -14.36
N PRO A 73 -0.31 -21.53 -14.19
CA PRO A 73 -0.41 -20.88 -12.90
C PRO A 73 -1.10 -21.79 -11.89
N ILE A 74 -0.46 -22.01 -10.75
CA ILE A 74 -1.08 -22.75 -9.65
C ILE A 74 -2.27 -21.92 -9.14
N PRO A 75 -3.49 -22.48 -9.09
CA PRO A 75 -4.65 -21.77 -8.59
C PRO A 75 -4.42 -21.25 -7.16
N VAL A 76 -4.74 -19.97 -6.95
CA VAL A 76 -4.58 -19.28 -5.67
C VAL A 76 -5.78 -18.36 -5.45
N ASP A 77 -6.28 -18.34 -4.22
CA ASP A 77 -7.22 -17.33 -3.75
C ASP A 77 -6.43 -16.25 -3.02
N VAL A 78 -6.57 -15.00 -3.45
CA VAL A 78 -5.91 -13.84 -2.83
C VAL A 78 -6.97 -12.97 -2.17
N ASP A 79 -6.80 -12.72 -0.88
CA ASP A 79 -7.66 -11.85 -0.08
C ASP A 79 -6.81 -10.67 0.42
N ILE A 80 -7.30 -9.45 0.22
CA ILE A 80 -6.56 -8.23 0.55
C ILE A 80 -7.41 -7.38 1.48
N GLY A 81 -6.98 -7.33 2.74
CA GLY A 81 -7.58 -6.49 3.76
C GLY A 81 -6.95 -5.10 3.83
N ALA A 82 -7.34 -4.35 4.86
CA ALA A 82 -6.85 -3.00 5.10
C ALA A 82 -5.31 -2.89 5.20
N THR A 83 -4.66 -3.85 5.86
CA THR A 83 -3.20 -3.87 6.06
C THR A 83 -2.62 -5.27 5.92
N THR A 84 -3.36 -6.18 5.29
CA THR A 84 -3.00 -7.59 5.19
C THR A 84 -3.22 -8.10 3.78
N ILE A 85 -2.37 -9.01 3.34
CA ILE A 85 -2.52 -9.75 2.10
C ILE A 85 -2.48 -11.23 2.46
N GLU A 86 -3.46 -11.99 2.03
CA GLU A 86 -3.56 -13.43 2.28
C GLU A 86 -3.62 -14.20 0.96
N LEU A 87 -2.78 -15.23 0.83
CA LEU A 87 -2.81 -16.18 -0.28
C LEU A 87 -3.20 -17.55 0.27
N ARG A 88 -4.20 -18.20 -0.35
CA ARG A 88 -4.65 -19.55 -0.03
C ARG A 88 -4.53 -20.44 -1.26
N TYR A 89 -3.96 -21.62 -1.07
CA TYR A 89 -3.88 -22.66 -2.10
C TYR A 89 -4.76 -23.84 -1.69
N SER A 90 -5.56 -24.30 -2.65
CA SER A 90 -6.48 -25.43 -2.49
C SER A 90 -6.01 -26.70 -3.21
N THR A 91 -4.86 -26.64 -3.87
CA THR A 91 -4.28 -27.72 -4.67
C THR A 91 -3.00 -28.27 -4.06
N ASN A 92 -2.61 -29.48 -4.49
CA ASN A 92 -1.34 -30.10 -4.13
C ASN A 92 -0.39 -30.01 -5.32
N GLU A 93 0.42 -28.96 -5.36
CA GLU A 93 1.27 -28.64 -6.51
C GLU A 93 2.62 -28.08 -6.03
N ILE A 94 3.65 -28.24 -6.85
CA ILE A 94 4.97 -27.65 -6.60
C ILE A 94 5.24 -26.53 -7.59
N ALA A 95 5.63 -25.36 -7.08
CA ALA A 95 6.11 -24.28 -7.93
C ALA A 95 7.41 -24.70 -8.61
N GLY A 96 7.49 -24.54 -9.94
CA GLY A 96 8.71 -24.81 -10.70
C GLY A 96 9.95 -24.08 -10.14
N ASN A 97 11.11 -24.72 -10.26
CA ASN A 97 12.38 -24.17 -9.80
C ASN A 97 12.86 -23.04 -10.73
N ALA A 98 13.14 -21.86 -10.15
CA ALA A 98 13.45 -20.62 -10.86
C ALA A 98 14.11 -19.61 -9.91
N ALA A 99 14.68 -18.52 -10.45
CA ALA A 99 15.16 -17.40 -9.64
C ALA A 99 13.99 -16.60 -9.04
N PHE A 100 12.92 -16.44 -9.81
CA PHE A 100 11.63 -15.94 -9.34
C PHE A 100 10.52 -16.81 -9.94
N ASN A 101 9.62 -17.30 -9.09
CA ASN A 101 8.39 -17.94 -9.53
C ASN A 101 7.29 -17.66 -8.51
N GLY A 102 6.36 -16.79 -8.86
CA GLY A 102 5.29 -16.42 -7.94
C GLY A 102 4.54 -15.16 -8.37
N HIS A 103 4.02 -14.44 -7.39
CA HIS A 103 3.00 -13.41 -7.60
C HIS A 103 3.60 -12.01 -7.45
N ILE A 104 3.12 -11.09 -8.27
CA ILE A 104 3.32 -9.65 -8.07
C ILE A 104 1.95 -9.00 -7.93
N LEU A 105 1.76 -8.30 -6.82
CA LEU A 105 0.57 -7.52 -6.50
C LEU A 105 0.94 -6.05 -6.63
N ARG A 106 0.31 -5.30 -7.53
CA ARG A 106 0.57 -3.85 -7.71
C ARG A 106 -0.67 -3.05 -7.36
N PHE A 107 -0.47 -1.98 -6.60
CA PHE A 107 -1.50 -1.12 -6.04
C PHE A 107 -1.46 0.27 -6.69
N THR A 108 -2.63 0.80 -7.04
CA THR A 108 -2.81 2.19 -7.49
C THR A 108 -3.81 2.89 -6.59
N GLY A 109 -3.47 4.10 -6.12
CA GLY A 109 -4.31 4.85 -5.18
C GLY A 109 -4.15 4.47 -3.70
N ALA A 110 -3.31 3.47 -3.38
CA ALA A 110 -2.94 3.15 -2.00
C ALA A 110 -1.87 4.12 -1.44
N PRO A 111 -1.79 4.30 -0.11
CA PRO A 111 -0.59 4.87 0.52
C PRO A 111 0.67 4.05 0.18
N ALA A 112 1.84 4.69 0.20
CA ALA A 112 3.09 4.02 -0.15
C ALA A 112 3.41 2.89 0.84
N ILE A 113 3.79 1.72 0.34
CA ILE A 113 4.24 0.58 1.14
C ILE A 113 5.65 0.86 1.65
N VAL A 114 5.86 0.73 2.96
CA VAL A 114 7.16 0.94 3.65
C VAL A 114 7.69 -0.30 4.34
N GLY A 115 6.90 -1.37 4.40
CA GLY A 115 7.30 -2.64 4.98
C GLY A 115 6.32 -3.75 4.63
N VAL A 116 6.84 -4.96 4.50
CA VAL A 116 6.03 -6.18 4.41
C VAL A 116 6.70 -7.25 5.27
N SER A 117 5.92 -7.95 6.08
CA SER A 117 6.40 -9.06 6.92
C SER A 117 5.46 -10.25 6.86
N ILE A 118 6.01 -11.45 6.98
CA ILE A 118 5.21 -12.68 7.07
C ILE A 118 4.56 -12.73 8.46
N ASN A 119 3.24 -12.82 8.48
CA ASN A 119 2.47 -12.93 9.70
C ASN A 119 2.58 -14.36 10.28
N PRO A 120 2.70 -14.53 11.61
CA PRO A 120 2.80 -15.85 12.26
C PRO A 120 1.62 -16.79 12.03
N LEU A 121 0.48 -16.30 11.53
CA LEU A 121 -0.68 -17.11 11.14
C LEU A 121 -0.49 -17.87 9.81
N SER A 122 0.63 -17.64 9.11
CA SER A 122 1.02 -18.37 7.90
C SER A 122 1.44 -19.80 8.25
N ASN A 123 1.11 -20.77 7.40
CA ASN A 123 1.51 -22.17 7.58
C ASN A 123 2.51 -22.67 6.51
N TYR A 124 2.87 -21.84 5.54
CA TYR A 124 4.01 -22.04 4.66
C TYR A 124 4.86 -20.77 4.58
N ALA A 125 6.13 -20.93 4.20
CA ALA A 125 7.05 -19.83 3.98
C ALA A 125 7.43 -19.75 2.49
N PRO A 126 7.27 -18.58 1.83
CA PRO A 126 7.82 -18.35 0.51
C PRO A 126 9.36 -18.31 0.57
N VAL A 127 10.02 -18.44 -0.59
CA VAL A 127 11.48 -18.25 -0.71
C VAL A 127 11.87 -16.83 -0.32
N GLY A 128 11.03 -15.85 -0.65
CA GLY A 128 11.25 -14.47 -0.27
C GLY A 128 10.05 -13.59 -0.55
N VAL A 129 9.95 -12.52 0.23
CA VAL A 129 8.99 -11.43 0.02
C VAL A 129 9.79 -10.14 -0.10
N THR A 130 9.56 -9.42 -1.18
CA THR A 130 10.13 -8.09 -1.41
C THR A 130 9.02 -7.12 -1.77
N PHE A 131 9.28 -5.82 -1.64
CA PHE A 131 8.27 -4.81 -1.93
C PHE A 131 8.89 -3.56 -2.55
N LEU A 132 8.06 -2.83 -3.29
CA LEU A 132 8.28 -1.47 -3.75
C LEU A 132 7.23 -0.57 -3.08
N HIS A 133 7.27 0.74 -3.36
CA HIS A 133 6.29 1.69 -2.83
C HIS A 133 4.84 1.37 -3.22
N ASP A 134 4.63 0.65 -4.31
CA ASP A 134 3.33 0.35 -4.92
C ASP A 134 3.13 -1.15 -5.21
N ALA A 135 4.05 -2.02 -4.78
CA ALA A 135 3.98 -3.44 -5.15
C ALA A 135 4.53 -4.37 -4.07
N VAL A 136 3.97 -5.58 -4.00
CA VAL A 136 4.47 -6.70 -3.20
C VAL A 136 4.79 -7.86 -4.12
N MET A 137 6.00 -8.40 -4.02
CA MET A 137 6.50 -9.51 -4.82
C MET A 137 6.75 -10.72 -3.93
N ILE A 138 6.10 -11.83 -4.24
CA ILE A 138 6.10 -13.06 -3.44
C ILE A 138 6.76 -14.15 -4.27
N ASN A 139 8.01 -14.49 -3.96
CA ASN A 139 8.74 -15.55 -4.64
C ASN A 139 8.46 -16.89 -3.94
N SER A 140 7.82 -17.82 -4.66
CA SER A 140 7.50 -19.15 -4.17
C SER A 140 8.20 -20.26 -4.96
N ALA A 141 9.33 -19.96 -5.61
CA ALA A 141 10.06 -20.96 -6.39
C ALA A 141 10.40 -22.21 -5.57
N SER A 142 10.17 -23.39 -6.14
CA SER A 142 10.38 -24.70 -5.48
C SER A 142 9.59 -24.91 -4.17
N VAL A 143 8.60 -24.07 -3.87
CA VAL A 143 7.70 -24.28 -2.73
C VAL A 143 6.68 -25.36 -3.09
N GLN A 144 6.51 -26.32 -2.18
CA GLN A 144 5.42 -27.28 -2.21
C GLN A 144 4.19 -26.66 -1.56
N PHE A 145 3.08 -26.60 -2.28
CA PHE A 145 1.77 -26.24 -1.76
C PHE A 145 0.95 -27.49 -1.47
N ASN A 146 0.19 -27.44 -0.38
CA ASN A 146 -0.79 -28.43 0.03
C ASN A 146 -2.19 -27.80 0.04
N PRO A 147 -3.26 -28.61 0.00
CA PRO A 147 -4.64 -28.14 0.18
C PRO A 147 -4.86 -27.65 1.62
N ASP A 148 -4.57 -26.36 1.85
CA ASP A 148 -4.59 -25.61 3.13
C ASP A 148 -3.41 -24.62 3.23
N SER A 149 -2.48 -24.62 2.27
CA SER A 149 -1.34 -23.71 2.30
C SER A 149 -1.81 -22.26 2.27
N ARG A 150 -1.40 -21.52 3.29
CA ARG A 150 -1.84 -20.18 3.63
C ARG A 150 -0.63 -19.32 3.97
N LEU A 151 -0.50 -18.20 3.27
CA LEU A 151 0.45 -17.15 3.57
C LEU A 151 -0.32 -15.89 3.91
N VAL A 152 0.00 -15.28 5.04
CA VAL A 152 -0.53 -13.98 5.46
C VAL A 152 0.64 -13.03 5.57
N LEU A 153 0.53 -11.87 4.94
CA LEU A 153 1.50 -10.79 4.97
C LEU A 153 0.90 -9.58 5.67
N ASP A 154 1.63 -9.02 6.63
CA ASP A 154 1.31 -7.73 7.22
C ASP A 154 2.02 -6.63 6.42
N VAL A 155 1.27 -5.60 6.03
CA VAL A 155 1.73 -4.50 5.18
C VAL A 155 1.76 -3.21 5.98
N ALA A 156 2.95 -2.60 6.08
CA ALA A 156 3.16 -1.30 6.69
C ALA A 156 3.08 -0.20 5.62
N LEU A 157 2.32 0.86 5.91
CA LEU A 157 2.03 1.95 4.98
C LEU A 157 2.58 3.30 5.49
N ALA A 158 3.02 4.15 4.58
CA ALA A 158 3.54 5.48 4.87
C ALA A 158 2.41 6.43 5.29
N VAL A 159 2.63 7.15 6.38
CA VAL A 159 1.74 8.22 6.85
C VAL A 159 1.94 9.45 5.97
N PRO A 160 0.91 9.94 5.23
CA PRO A 160 0.96 11.22 4.59
C PRO A 160 1.26 12.27 5.66
N GLU A 161 2.28 13.10 5.45
CA GLU A 161 2.61 14.14 6.42
C GLU A 161 1.36 14.98 6.68
N PRO A 162 0.93 15.11 7.95
CA PRO A 162 -0.25 15.89 8.24
C PRO A 162 -0.02 17.33 7.77
N ALA A 163 -1.03 17.94 7.16
CA ALA A 163 -1.02 19.35 6.77
C ALA A 163 -0.62 20.31 7.91
N GLY A 164 -0.61 19.82 9.16
CA GLY A 164 -0.02 20.47 10.32
C GLY A 164 1.42 20.96 10.12
N ALA A 165 2.28 20.26 9.36
CA ALA A 165 3.62 20.76 9.07
C ALA A 165 3.57 22.05 8.22
N ILE A 166 2.72 22.06 7.19
CA ILE A 166 2.48 23.24 6.35
C ILE A 166 1.84 24.37 7.17
N LEU A 167 0.87 24.05 8.03
CA LEU A 167 0.22 25.03 8.91
C LEU A 167 1.19 25.60 9.96
N LEU A 168 2.10 24.79 10.49
CA LEU A 168 3.13 25.24 11.42
C LEU A 168 4.08 26.23 10.73
N VAL A 169 4.56 25.88 9.54
CA VAL A 169 5.41 26.77 8.74
C VAL A 169 4.68 28.06 8.39
N ALA A 170 3.43 27.97 7.95
CA ALA A 170 2.60 29.13 7.65
C ALA A 170 2.37 30.01 8.90
N GLY A 171 2.08 29.40 10.05
CA GLY A 171 1.90 30.09 11.32
C GLY A 171 3.16 30.83 11.77
N LEU A 172 4.33 30.19 11.69
CA LEU A 172 5.61 30.82 12.00
C LEU A 172 5.93 31.98 11.05
N ALA A 173 5.61 31.85 9.76
CA ALA A 173 5.80 32.93 8.78
C ALA A 173 4.93 34.16 9.12
N VAL A 174 3.68 33.96 9.52
CA VAL A 174 2.78 35.04 9.94
C VAL A 174 3.31 35.74 11.20
N ILE A 175 3.68 34.98 12.24
CA ILE A 175 4.22 35.55 13.49
C ILE A 175 5.51 36.32 13.22
N GLY A 176 6.42 35.78 12.41
CA GLY A 176 7.67 36.44 12.03
C GLY A 176 7.43 37.77 11.29
N SER A 177 6.46 37.80 10.38
CA SER A 177 6.10 39.03 9.65
C SER A 177 5.52 40.12 10.55
N TYR A 178 4.72 39.74 11.55
CA TYR A 178 4.13 40.67 12.52
C TYR A 178 5.18 41.24 13.48
N ALA A 179 6.07 40.40 14.00
CA ALA A 179 7.17 40.83 14.87
C ALA A 179 8.13 41.81 14.16
N ARG A 180 8.37 41.63 12.86
CA ARG A 180 9.21 42.54 12.05
C ARG A 180 8.59 43.93 11.89
N ARG A 181 7.26 44.03 11.74
CA ARG A 181 6.55 45.31 11.65
C ARG A 181 6.65 46.12 12.94
N GLN A 182 6.46 45.48 14.09
CA GLN A 182 6.55 46.17 15.39
C GLN A 182 7.94 46.77 15.68
N LYS A 183 9.01 46.17 15.12
CA LYS A 183 10.38 46.69 15.31
C LYS A 183 10.65 47.96 14.48
N SER A 184 9.90 48.16 13.39
CA SER A 184 10.04 49.34 12.51
C SER A 184 9.41 50.61 13.11
N GLU A 185 8.40 50.47 13.97
CA GLU A 185 7.66 51.62 14.53
C GLU A 185 8.37 52.29 15.72
N LYS A 186 9.42 51.69 16.29
CA LYS A 186 10.16 52.24 17.44
C LYS A 186 11.34 53.15 17.08
N PHE A 187 11.59 53.41 15.80
CA PHE A 187 12.75 54.19 15.32
C PHE A 187 12.37 55.45 14.53
N THR A 188 11.13 55.93 14.67
CA THR A 188 10.67 57.23 14.13
C THR A 188 10.19 58.10 15.28
#